data_AF-A0A915L7K9-F1
#
_entry.id   AF-A0A915L7K9-F1
#
_cell.length_a   1.000
_cell.length_b   1.000
_cell.length_c   1.000
_cell.angle_alpha   90.00
_cell.angle_beta   90.00
_cell.angle_gamma   90.00
#
_symmetry.space_group_name_H-M   'P 1'
#
loop_
_entity.id
_entity.type
_entity.pdbx_description
1 polymer ?
#
loop_
_entity_poly.entity_id
_entity_poly.type
_entity_poly.pdbx_seq_one_letter_code
_entity_poly.pdbx_strand_id
1 'polypeptide(L)'
;MRRKRWTLFPPRSTPILRPTRLPYEESSVFSRIDLLHAADDETFVEKSAPRMVILEPGDILLVPKHWWHFVQCLDDGCISVNTWVDLQSDRDDKLSESIISAVISMTKNHLTGHLLNINDDGPDLSDIMNLINAFSSDAPNIEYDENPGDQFLEKFLSKFSDSLIEIPLVNRENYKKQMESRDDARNKIDEDELNERSIVDAIVNAETIAVIKRLLLARKNK
;
A
#
# COMPACT_ATOMS: atom_id res chain seq x y z
N MET A 1 25.99 12.77 -1.47
CA MET A 1 24.81 13.08 -0.64
C MET A 1 24.01 11.79 -0.46
N ARG A 2 22.96 11.71 0.36
CA ARG A 2 22.16 10.47 0.54
C ARG A 2 20.70 10.72 0.15
N ARG A 3 20.44 10.75 -1.15
CA ARG A 3 19.17 11.18 -1.75
C ARG A 3 18.26 9.99 -2.05
N LYS A 4 16.95 10.24 -1.94
CA LYS A 4 15.91 9.26 -2.31
C LYS A 4 15.00 9.86 -3.37
N ARG A 5 14.83 9.16 -4.49
CA ARG A 5 13.76 9.47 -5.44
C ARG A 5 12.48 8.80 -4.98
N TRP A 6 11.40 9.56 -4.95
CA TRP A 6 10.05 9.08 -4.71
C TRP A 6 9.23 9.30 -5.96
N THR A 7 8.60 8.23 -6.43
CA THR A 7 7.59 8.25 -7.49
C THR A 7 6.26 7.88 -6.87
N LEU A 8 5.32 8.82 -6.88
CA LEU A 8 4.02 8.72 -6.24
C LEU A 8 2.92 8.60 -7.30
N PHE A 9 1.93 7.75 -7.05
CA PHE A 9 0.73 7.65 -7.89
C PHE A 9 -0.52 7.80 -7.03
N PRO A 10 -1.52 8.57 -7.50
CA PRO A 10 -2.75 8.77 -6.74
C PRO A 10 -3.55 7.46 -6.63
N PRO A 11 -4.44 7.32 -5.62
CA PRO A 11 -5.24 6.11 -5.42
C PRO A 11 -6.08 5.70 -6.64
N ARG A 12 -6.53 6.67 -7.46
CA ARG A 12 -7.24 6.44 -8.72
C ARG A 12 -6.44 5.61 -9.74
N SER A 13 -5.12 5.55 -9.61
CA SER A 13 -4.23 4.80 -10.50
C SER A 13 -4.15 3.31 -10.15
N THR A 14 -4.81 2.88 -9.07
CA THR A 14 -4.83 1.47 -8.62
C THR A 14 -5.12 0.47 -9.74
N PRO A 15 -6.15 0.64 -10.61
CA PRO A 15 -6.41 -0.34 -11.68
C PRO A 15 -5.25 -0.47 -12.68
N ILE A 16 -4.51 0.62 -12.92
CA ILE A 16 -3.39 0.67 -13.86
C ILE A 16 -2.15 0.00 -13.26
N LEU A 17 -1.96 0.16 -11.95
CA LEU A 17 -0.86 -0.44 -11.20
C LEU A 17 -1.07 -1.93 -10.91
N ARG A 18 -2.22 -2.50 -11.28
CA ARG A 18 -2.52 -3.94 -11.23
C ARG A 18 -2.11 -4.54 -9.86
N PRO A 19 -2.84 -4.20 -8.78
CA PRO A 19 -2.48 -4.58 -7.42
C PRO A 19 -2.34 -6.09 -7.27
N THR A 20 -1.41 -6.52 -6.43
CA THR A 20 -1.26 -7.89 -5.96
C THR A 20 -0.80 -7.86 -4.52
N ARG A 21 -1.23 -8.82 -3.71
CA ARG A 21 -0.72 -9.00 -2.35
C ARG A 21 0.30 -10.12 -2.28
N LEU A 22 0.98 -10.42 -3.40
CA LEU A 22 1.91 -11.53 -3.48
C LEU A 22 3.32 -11.07 -3.89
N PRO A 23 4.37 -11.55 -3.21
CA PRO A 23 4.32 -12.41 -2.01
C PRO A 23 3.64 -11.68 -0.84
N TYR A 24 2.88 -12.40 -0.01
CA TYR A 24 2.10 -11.80 1.06
C TYR A 24 3.00 -11.22 2.14
N GLU A 25 2.81 -9.94 2.38
CA GLU A 25 3.41 -9.17 3.46
C GLU A 25 2.30 -8.36 4.12
N GLU A 26 2.30 -8.33 5.45
CA GLU A 26 1.24 -7.67 6.21
C GLU A 26 1.15 -6.18 5.83
N SER A 27 -0.09 -5.68 5.69
CA SER A 27 -0.37 -4.27 5.35
C SER A 27 0.28 -3.78 4.05
N SER A 28 0.68 -4.69 3.16
CA SER A 28 1.36 -4.34 1.91
C SER A 28 0.56 -4.79 0.68
N VAL A 29 0.50 -3.91 -0.32
CA VAL A 29 -0.03 -4.20 -1.65
C VAL A 29 1.01 -3.78 -2.67
N PHE A 30 1.42 -4.70 -3.52
CA PHE A 30 2.43 -4.51 -4.55
C PHE A 30 1.79 -4.23 -5.91
N SER A 31 2.56 -3.61 -6.79
CA SER A 31 2.20 -3.45 -8.20
C SER A 31 2.77 -4.61 -9.01
N ARG A 32 2.00 -5.14 -9.95
CA ARG A 32 2.52 -6.07 -10.98
C ARG A 32 3.31 -5.37 -12.08
N ILE A 33 3.27 -4.05 -12.13
CA ILE A 33 3.93 -3.27 -13.18
C ILE A 33 5.41 -3.11 -12.86
N ASP A 34 6.26 -3.44 -13.83
CA ASP A 34 7.67 -3.06 -13.80
C ASP A 34 7.78 -1.54 -14.02
N LEU A 35 7.82 -0.79 -12.92
CA LEU A 35 7.84 0.68 -12.96
C LEU A 35 9.09 1.27 -13.60
N LEU A 36 10.19 0.51 -13.69
CA LEU A 36 11.41 0.96 -14.37
C LEU A 36 11.21 1.00 -15.88
N HIS A 37 10.41 0.07 -16.41
CA HIS A 37 10.13 -0.08 -17.84
C HIS A 37 8.72 0.35 -18.23
N ALA A 38 7.89 0.82 -17.29
CA ALA A 38 6.49 1.14 -17.51
C ALA A 38 6.25 2.20 -18.59
N ALA A 39 7.22 3.10 -18.83
CA ALA A 39 7.12 4.10 -19.90
C ALA A 39 7.21 3.52 -21.32
N ASP A 40 7.52 2.24 -21.49
CA ASP A 40 7.43 1.55 -22.77
C ASP A 40 5.98 1.42 -23.24
N ASP A 41 5.01 1.33 -22.33
CA ASP A 41 3.61 1.62 -22.62
C ASP A 41 3.44 3.15 -22.74
N GLU A 42 3.13 3.61 -23.95
CA GLU A 42 2.98 5.03 -24.25
C GLU A 42 1.88 5.72 -23.43
N THR A 43 0.88 4.96 -22.96
CA THR A 43 -0.27 5.47 -22.23
C THR A 43 -0.13 5.40 -20.71
N PHE A 44 0.86 4.65 -20.20
CA PHE A 44 0.99 4.40 -18.75
C PHE A 44 1.13 5.69 -17.95
N VAL A 45 2.04 6.57 -18.35
CA VAL A 45 2.34 7.82 -17.60
C VAL A 45 1.13 8.76 -17.61
N GLU A 46 0.44 8.88 -18.74
CA GLU A 46 -0.76 9.70 -18.84
C GLU A 46 -1.89 9.18 -17.94
N LYS A 47 -2.17 7.88 -18.00
CA LYS A 47 -3.23 7.25 -17.21
C LYS A 47 -2.92 7.22 -15.71
N SER A 48 -1.67 6.91 -15.35
CA SER A 48 -1.25 6.74 -13.96
C SER A 48 -0.91 8.05 -13.25
N ALA A 49 -0.69 9.13 -14.01
CA ALA A 49 -0.40 10.48 -13.51
C ALA A 49 0.66 10.52 -12.39
N PRO A 50 1.88 9.99 -12.64
CA PRO A 50 2.92 9.94 -11.63
C PRO A 50 3.39 11.34 -11.22
N ARG A 51 3.80 11.45 -9.97
CA ARG A 51 4.44 12.62 -9.38
C ARG A 51 5.81 12.22 -8.86
N MET A 52 6.84 13.03 -9.11
CA MET A 52 8.21 12.67 -8.72
C MET A 52 8.93 13.79 -7.95
N VAL A 53 9.66 13.39 -6.92
CA VAL A 53 10.54 14.27 -6.14
C VAL A 53 11.81 13.53 -5.74
N ILE A 54 12.91 14.25 -5.62
CA ILE A 54 14.13 13.76 -4.99
C ILE A 54 14.23 14.45 -3.64
N LEU A 55 14.23 13.65 -2.56
CA LEU A 55 14.41 14.12 -1.20
C LEU A 55 15.90 14.14 -0.83
N GLU A 56 16.31 15.20 -0.18
CA GLU A 56 17.63 15.40 0.41
C GLU A 56 17.57 15.30 1.95
N PRO A 57 18.72 15.17 2.64
CA PRO A 57 18.74 15.14 4.10
C PRO A 57 18.09 16.39 4.72
N GLY A 58 17.03 16.19 5.51
CA GLY A 58 16.26 17.26 6.14
C GLY A 58 14.88 17.48 5.51
N ASP A 59 14.65 16.98 4.30
CA ASP A 59 13.33 17.05 3.66
C ASP A 59 12.33 16.12 4.35
N ILE A 60 11.07 16.57 4.38
CA ILE A 60 9.93 15.80 4.90
C ILE A 60 8.94 15.59 3.77
N LEU A 61 8.55 14.34 3.57
CA LEU A 61 7.51 13.97 2.62
C LEU A 61 6.27 13.49 3.38
N LEU A 62 5.15 14.18 3.18
CA LEU A 62 3.84 13.69 3.60
C LEU A 62 3.26 12.82 2.48
N VAL A 63 3.02 11.54 2.76
CA VAL A 63 2.36 10.62 1.84
C VAL A 63 0.93 10.40 2.33
N PRO A 64 -0.10 10.88 1.60
CA PRO A 64 -1.48 10.62 2.00
C PRO A 64 -1.83 9.14 1.89
N LYS A 65 -2.83 8.73 2.66
CA LYS A 65 -3.37 7.37 2.67
C LYS A 65 -3.71 6.87 1.25
N HIS A 66 -3.44 5.58 1.02
CA HIS A 66 -3.64 4.86 -0.25
C HIS A 66 -2.83 5.35 -1.47
N TRP A 67 -1.90 6.29 -1.29
CA TRP A 67 -0.99 6.64 -2.37
C TRP A 67 0.04 5.54 -2.60
N TRP A 68 0.17 5.14 -3.86
CA TRP A 68 1.22 4.24 -4.29
C TRP A 68 2.54 4.99 -4.32
N HIS A 69 3.61 4.32 -3.92
CA HIS A 69 4.94 4.90 -3.92
C HIS A 69 6.00 3.89 -4.37
N PHE A 70 6.95 4.38 -5.15
CA PHE A 70 8.15 3.65 -5.54
C PHE A 70 9.36 4.49 -5.16
N VAL A 71 10.28 3.90 -4.39
CA VAL A 71 11.37 4.62 -3.74
C VAL A 71 12.71 4.06 -4.19
N GLN A 72 13.59 4.94 -4.64
CA GLN A 72 14.92 4.56 -5.10
C GLN A 72 16.01 5.32 -4.33
N CYS A 73 17.03 4.58 -3.91
CA CYS A 73 18.27 5.16 -3.40
C CYS A 73 19.14 5.60 -4.58
N LEU A 74 19.50 6.89 -4.65
CA LEU A 74 20.28 7.44 -5.76
C LEU A 74 21.80 7.48 -5.51
N ASP A 75 22.21 7.19 -4.29
CA ASP A 75 23.60 7.20 -3.84
C ASP A 75 23.92 5.84 -3.18
N ASP A 76 25.18 5.58 -2.82
CA ASP A 76 25.68 4.28 -2.32
C ASP A 76 24.99 3.76 -1.04
N GLY A 77 24.16 4.60 -0.41
CA GLY A 77 23.29 4.21 0.69
C GLY A 77 22.45 5.38 1.18
N CYS A 78 21.26 5.10 1.68
CA CYS A 78 20.32 6.10 2.18
C CYS A 78 19.58 5.57 3.40
N ILE A 79 19.42 6.44 4.40
CA ILE A 79 18.68 6.17 5.64
C ILE A 79 17.52 7.15 5.68
N SER A 80 16.35 6.67 6.06
CA SER A 80 15.17 7.51 6.33
C SER A 80 14.46 7.00 7.56
N VAL A 81 13.71 7.88 8.21
CA VAL A 81 12.76 7.53 9.25
C VAL A 81 11.37 7.88 8.73
N ASN A 82 10.43 6.94 8.83
CA ASN A 82 9.02 7.16 8.55
C ASN A 82 8.22 7.06 9.85
N THR A 83 7.15 7.84 9.91
CA THR A 83 6.18 7.81 11.01
C THR A 83 4.79 7.66 10.42
N TRP A 84 4.10 6.59 10.81
CA TRP A 84 2.71 6.35 10.45
C TRP A 84 1.82 7.01 11.49
N VAL A 85 0.83 7.77 11.03
CA VAL A 85 -0.13 8.46 11.89
C VAL A 85 -1.43 7.67 11.82
N ASP A 86 -1.85 7.09 12.94
CA ASP A 86 -3.10 6.34 13.03
C ASP A 86 -4.29 7.29 12.95
N LEU A 87 -5.08 7.20 11.89
CA LEU A 87 -6.27 8.04 11.69
C LEU A 87 -7.54 7.27 12.04
N GLN A 88 -8.60 7.98 12.42
CA GLN A 88 -9.91 7.35 12.66
C GLN A 88 -10.44 6.67 11.38
N SER A 89 -10.11 7.24 10.22
CA SER A 89 -10.47 6.67 8.91
C SER A 89 -9.82 5.31 8.62
N ASP A 90 -8.81 4.88 9.39
CA ASP A 90 -8.11 3.60 9.18
C ASP A 90 -8.87 2.39 9.72
N ARG A 91 -9.96 2.61 10.46
CA ARG A 91 -10.74 1.52 11.07
C ARG A 91 -11.24 0.50 10.03
N ASP A 92 -11.71 0.98 8.88
CA ASP A 92 -12.23 0.10 7.81
C ASP A 92 -11.11 -0.71 7.12
N ASP A 93 -9.93 -0.12 6.97
CA ASP A 93 -8.76 -0.81 6.43
C ASP A 93 -8.23 -1.84 7.41
N LYS A 94 -8.12 -1.48 8.70
CA LYS A 94 -7.71 -2.40 9.77
C LYS A 94 -8.64 -3.61 9.86
N LEU A 95 -9.94 -3.43 9.66
CA LEU A 95 -10.88 -4.54 9.54
C LEU A 95 -10.59 -5.41 8.31
N SER A 96 -10.38 -4.77 7.15
CA SER A 96 -10.07 -5.48 5.90
C SER A 96 -8.76 -6.28 6.01
N GLU A 97 -7.69 -5.69 6.58
CA GLU A 97 -6.41 -6.36 6.86
C GLU A 97 -6.56 -7.51 7.84
N SER A 98 -7.38 -7.36 8.89
CA SER A 98 -7.63 -8.44 9.85
C SER A 98 -8.32 -9.64 9.19
N ILE A 99 -9.27 -9.37 8.28
CA ILE A 99 -9.93 -10.43 7.49
C ILE A 99 -8.92 -11.12 6.57
N ILE A 100 -8.06 -10.36 5.89
CA ILE A 100 -7.02 -10.90 5.01
C ILE A 100 -6.06 -11.79 5.81
N SER A 101 -5.60 -11.30 6.97
CA SER A 101 -4.72 -12.02 7.87
C SER A 101 -5.35 -13.33 8.36
N ALA A 102 -6.65 -13.33 8.66
CA ALA A 102 -7.38 -14.55 9.02
C ALA A 102 -7.37 -15.56 7.86
N VAL A 103 -7.68 -15.09 6.65
CA VAL A 103 -7.72 -15.92 5.45
C VAL A 103 -6.35 -16.52 5.13
N ILE A 104 -5.28 -15.71 5.18
CA ILE A 104 -3.91 -16.19 5.00
C ILE A 104 -3.53 -17.18 6.10
N SER A 105 -3.80 -16.87 7.38
CA SER A 105 -3.47 -17.77 8.48
C SER A 105 -4.22 -19.10 8.41
N MET A 106 -5.46 -19.12 7.90
CA MET A 106 -6.22 -20.36 7.70
C MET A 106 -5.72 -21.18 6.50
N THR A 107 -5.14 -20.52 5.50
CA THR A 107 -4.69 -21.17 4.25
C THR A 107 -3.19 -21.45 4.22
N LYS A 108 -2.37 -20.86 5.10
CA LYS A 108 -0.89 -20.88 5.03
C LYS A 108 -0.27 -22.26 4.85
N ASN A 109 -0.82 -23.30 5.49
CA ASN A 109 -0.32 -24.68 5.38
C ASN A 109 -0.55 -25.32 4.00
N HIS A 110 -1.39 -24.70 3.18
CA HIS A 110 -1.68 -25.09 1.81
C HIS A 110 -0.99 -24.20 0.77
N LEU A 111 -0.25 -23.18 1.22
CA LEU A 111 0.45 -22.24 0.36
C LEU A 111 1.93 -22.58 0.28
N THR A 112 2.51 -22.46 -0.90
CA THR A 112 3.94 -22.55 -1.10
C THR A 112 4.66 -21.35 -0.50
N GLY A 113 5.80 -21.59 0.15
CA GLY A 113 6.52 -20.57 0.92
C GLY A 113 6.96 -19.35 0.10
N HIS A 114 7.14 -19.46 -1.22
CA HIS A 114 7.51 -18.32 -2.07
C HIS A 114 6.38 -17.30 -2.27
N LEU A 115 5.13 -17.67 -1.93
CA LEU A 115 3.97 -16.78 -1.97
C LEU A 115 3.80 -15.99 -0.67
N LEU A 116 4.60 -16.27 0.36
CA LEU A 116 4.50 -15.68 1.68
C LEU A 116 5.85 -15.04 2.04
N ASN A 117 5.85 -13.72 2.26
CA ASN A 117 7.00 -12.99 2.81
C ASN A 117 6.73 -12.66 4.29
N ILE A 118 6.50 -13.70 5.09
CA ILE A 118 6.19 -13.56 6.51
C ILE A 118 7.44 -13.93 7.31
N ASN A 119 7.93 -12.98 8.11
CA ASN A 119 9.15 -13.15 8.91
C ASN A 119 8.91 -13.93 10.23
N ASP A 120 7.67 -14.33 10.52
CA ASP A 120 7.21 -14.93 11.78
C ASP A 120 6.03 -15.89 11.52
N ASP A 121 5.59 -16.66 12.52
CA ASP A 121 4.37 -17.50 12.44
C ASP A 121 3.07 -16.70 12.23
N GLY A 122 3.18 -15.36 12.27
CA GLY A 122 2.09 -14.40 12.20
C GLY A 122 1.32 -14.30 13.53
N PRO A 123 0.42 -13.33 13.69
CA PRO A 123 -0.46 -13.28 14.84
C PRO A 123 -1.34 -14.54 14.91
N ASP A 124 -1.64 -15.02 16.12
CA ASP A 124 -2.49 -16.20 16.32
C ASP A 124 -3.90 -15.93 15.79
N LEU A 125 -4.57 -16.98 15.29
CA LEU A 125 -5.94 -16.86 14.78
C LEU A 125 -6.91 -16.28 15.81
N SER A 126 -6.71 -16.56 17.10
CA SER A 126 -7.54 -15.99 18.17
C SER A 126 -7.35 -14.48 18.29
N ASP A 127 -6.11 -13.98 18.18
CA ASP A 127 -5.81 -12.55 18.19
C ASP A 127 -6.42 -11.85 16.97
N ILE A 128 -6.31 -12.46 15.79
CA ILE A 128 -6.92 -11.95 14.55
C ILE A 128 -8.45 -11.89 14.71
N MET A 129 -9.08 -12.93 15.26
CA MET A 129 -10.53 -12.95 15.49
C MET A 129 -10.97 -11.91 16.52
N ASN A 130 -10.15 -11.63 17.54
CA ASN A 130 -10.39 -10.55 18.49
C ASN A 130 -10.36 -9.18 17.80
N LEU A 131 -9.39 -8.94 16.90
CA LEU A 131 -9.31 -7.71 16.11
C LEU A 131 -10.52 -7.55 15.19
N ILE A 132 -10.90 -8.60 14.45
CA ILE A 132 -12.11 -8.58 13.61
C ILE A 132 -13.32 -8.21 14.47
N ASN A 133 -13.46 -8.80 15.66
CA ASN A 133 -14.57 -8.51 16.55
C ASN A 133 -14.59 -7.08 17.05
N ALA A 134 -13.42 -6.54 17.43
CA ALA A 134 -13.25 -5.17 17.88
C ALA A 134 -13.58 -4.15 16.79
N PHE A 135 -13.12 -4.37 15.55
CA PHE A 135 -13.40 -3.45 14.45
C PHE A 135 -14.81 -3.59 13.89
N SER A 136 -15.41 -4.79 13.96
CA SER A 136 -16.77 -5.06 13.45
C SER A 136 -17.90 -4.71 14.43
N SER A 137 -17.61 -4.38 15.68
CA SER A 137 -18.68 -3.97 16.61
C SER A 137 -19.08 -2.53 16.34
N ASP A 138 -20.39 -2.30 16.19
CA ASP A 138 -21.00 -0.96 16.32
C ASP A 138 -20.95 -0.45 17.78
N ALA A 139 -20.04 -0.99 18.61
CA ALA A 139 -19.65 -0.33 19.85
C ALA A 139 -19.44 1.12 19.45
N PRO A 140 -20.18 2.04 20.09
CA PRO A 140 -20.55 3.30 19.48
C PRO A 140 -19.30 3.92 18.91
N ASN A 141 -19.48 4.80 17.93
CA ASN A 141 -18.70 6.01 18.01
C ASN A 141 -18.82 6.48 19.47
N ILE A 142 -17.94 6.02 20.36
CA ILE A 142 -17.20 6.92 21.22
C ILE A 142 -16.82 7.93 20.15
N GLU A 143 -17.59 9.01 20.11
CA GLU A 143 -17.04 10.30 19.80
C GLU A 143 -15.74 10.29 20.61
N TYR A 144 -14.68 9.75 20.02
CA TYR A 144 -13.36 10.22 20.29
C TYR A 144 -13.55 11.65 19.86
N ASP A 145 -13.89 12.46 20.85
CA ASP A 145 -13.56 13.85 20.93
C ASP A 145 -12.07 13.85 20.53
N GLU A 146 -11.88 13.98 19.21
CA GLU A 146 -10.65 14.04 18.47
C GLU A 146 -9.68 12.82 18.59
N ASN A 147 -9.65 11.90 17.60
CA ASN A 147 -8.58 10.90 17.48
C ASN A 147 -7.19 11.60 17.50
N PRO A 148 -6.21 11.12 18.31
CA PRO A 148 -4.93 11.81 18.48
C PRO A 148 -4.12 11.98 17.20
N GLY A 149 -4.20 11.04 16.27
CA GLY A 149 -3.54 11.13 14.96
C GLY A 149 -4.20 12.15 14.05
N ASP A 150 -5.54 12.23 14.06
CA ASP A 150 -6.28 13.28 13.35
C ASP A 150 -5.91 14.67 13.89
N GLN A 151 -5.88 14.86 15.22
CA GLN A 151 -5.40 16.11 15.83
C GLN A 151 -3.96 16.45 15.46
N PHE A 152 -3.08 15.45 15.48
CA PHE A 152 -1.68 15.62 15.14
C PHE A 152 -1.55 16.11 13.70
N LEU A 153 -2.26 15.46 12.76
CA LEU A 153 -2.25 15.81 11.36
C LEU A 153 -2.77 17.23 11.13
N GLU A 154 -3.88 17.60 11.77
CA GLU A 154 -4.43 18.96 11.69
C GLU A 154 -3.45 20.01 12.20
N LYS A 155 -2.87 19.80 13.40
CA LYS A 155 -1.87 20.71 13.99
C LYS A 155 -0.61 20.80 13.13
N PHE A 156 -0.16 19.68 12.58
CA PHE A 156 1.01 19.62 11.70
C PHE A 156 0.75 20.42 10.41
N LEU A 157 -0.35 20.15 9.73
CA LEU A 157 -0.71 20.85 8.48
C LEU A 157 -0.94 22.35 8.72
N SER A 158 -1.59 22.72 9.82
CA SER A 158 -1.78 24.13 10.19
C SER A 158 -0.45 24.84 10.44
N LYS A 159 0.51 24.17 11.10
CA LYS A 159 1.83 24.76 11.39
C LYS A 159 2.69 24.97 10.14
N PHE A 160 2.56 24.09 9.15
CA PHE A 160 3.41 24.07 7.96
C PHE A 160 2.69 24.49 6.68
N SER A 161 1.47 25.02 6.75
CA SER A 161 0.62 25.33 5.60
C SER A 161 1.34 26.15 4.53
N ASP A 162 2.11 27.15 4.96
CA ASP A 162 2.80 28.09 4.07
C ASP A 162 4.08 27.51 3.43
N SER A 163 4.51 26.33 3.90
CA SER A 163 5.70 25.61 3.42
C SER A 163 5.37 24.33 2.66
N LEU A 164 4.08 24.00 2.49
CA LEU A 164 3.66 22.82 1.75
C LEU A 164 3.91 23.01 0.25
N ILE A 165 4.68 22.10 -0.33
CA ILE A 165 4.99 22.08 -1.76
C ILE A 165 4.31 20.86 -2.36
N GLU A 166 3.43 21.07 -3.34
CA GLU A 166 2.85 19.98 -4.11
C GLU A 166 3.92 19.37 -5.03
N ILE A 167 4.00 18.04 -5.04
CA ILE A 167 4.97 17.33 -5.86
C ILE A 167 4.53 17.39 -7.32
N PRO A 168 5.40 17.82 -8.26
CA PRO A 168 5.01 18.03 -9.64
C PRO A 168 4.64 16.71 -10.34
N LEU A 169 3.66 16.79 -11.24
CA LEU A 169 3.41 15.75 -12.23
C LEU A 169 4.62 15.63 -13.15
N VAL A 170 4.87 14.41 -13.62
CA VAL A 170 5.94 14.13 -14.58
C VAL A 170 5.35 13.69 -15.92
N ASN A 171 5.87 14.24 -17.00
CA ASN A 171 5.58 13.75 -18.35
C ASN A 171 6.36 12.46 -18.65
N ARG A 172 5.97 11.79 -19.74
CA ARG A 172 6.57 10.50 -20.14
C ARG A 172 8.08 10.57 -20.38
N GLU A 173 8.54 11.61 -21.07
CA GLU A 173 9.96 11.78 -21.39
C GLU A 173 10.82 11.89 -20.12
N ASN A 174 10.40 12.73 -19.18
CA ASN A 174 11.08 12.90 -17.90
C ASN A 174 10.94 11.66 -17.01
N TYR A 175 9.82 10.95 -17.05
CA TYR A 175 9.66 9.67 -16.34
C TYR A 175 10.69 8.66 -16.84
N LYS A 176 10.72 8.44 -18.15
CA LYS A 176 11.63 7.49 -18.80
C LYS A 176 13.09 7.81 -18.47
N LYS A 177 13.50 9.07 -18.64
CA LYS A 177 14.85 9.53 -18.31
C LYS A 177 15.24 9.29 -16.85
N GLN A 178 14.30 9.39 -15.91
CA GLN A 178 14.58 9.15 -14.49
C GLN A 178 14.65 7.66 -14.15
N MET A 179 13.92 6.80 -14.87
CA MET A 179 13.94 5.34 -14.64
C MET A 179 15.14 4.64 -15.28
N GLU A 180 15.60 5.12 -16.43
CA GLU A 180 16.76 4.57 -17.19
C GLU A 180 18.11 4.65 -16.45
N SER A 181 18.19 5.30 -15.29
CA SER A 181 19.45 5.41 -14.53
C SER A 181 19.90 4.10 -13.85
N ARG A 182 19.20 2.98 -14.05
CA ARG A 182 19.58 1.64 -13.57
C ARG A 182 19.34 0.61 -14.68
N ASP A 183 20.41 -0.02 -15.14
CA ASP A 183 20.36 -1.21 -16.01
C ASP A 183 19.96 -2.45 -15.18
N ASP A 184 18.73 -2.47 -14.67
CA ASP A 184 18.17 -3.66 -14.03
C ASP A 184 17.45 -4.50 -15.10
N ALA A 185 17.75 -5.80 -15.16
CA ALA A 185 17.14 -6.70 -16.15
C ALA A 185 15.60 -6.73 -15.98
N ARG A 186 14.86 -6.74 -17.10
CA ARG A 186 13.40 -6.88 -17.09
C ARG A 186 12.98 -8.14 -16.36
N ASN A 187 12.14 -7.99 -15.35
CA ASN A 187 11.47 -9.14 -14.74
C ASN A 187 10.29 -9.54 -15.63
N LYS A 188 10.42 -10.69 -16.31
CA LYS A 188 9.26 -11.34 -16.93
C LYS A 188 8.40 -11.96 -15.84
N ILE A 189 7.17 -11.48 -15.70
CA ILE A 189 6.14 -12.18 -14.93
C ILE A 189 5.31 -12.95 -15.96
N ASP A 190 5.34 -14.29 -15.89
CA ASP A 190 4.42 -15.13 -16.66
C ASP A 190 3.00 -14.94 -16.11
N GLU A 191 2.11 -14.32 -16.89
CA GLU A 191 0.79 -13.86 -16.42
C GLU A 191 -0.38 -14.83 -16.68
N ASP A 192 -0.23 -15.93 -17.42
CA ASP A 192 -1.41 -16.54 -18.07
C ASP A 192 -1.80 -17.98 -17.68
N GLU A 193 -1.14 -18.63 -16.70
CA GLU A 193 -1.60 -19.93 -16.21
C GLU A 193 -2.35 -19.82 -14.87
N LEU A 194 -3.49 -20.50 -14.77
CA LEU A 194 -4.21 -20.67 -13.50
C LEU A 194 -3.34 -21.52 -12.57
N ASN A 195 -2.55 -20.83 -11.74
CA ASN A 195 -1.64 -21.44 -10.79
C ASN A 195 -2.03 -21.05 -9.37
N GLU A 196 -1.31 -21.60 -8.40
CA GLU A 196 -1.51 -21.33 -6.98
C GLU A 196 -1.51 -19.83 -6.66
N ARG A 197 -0.59 -19.05 -7.27
CA ARG A 197 -0.52 -17.59 -7.12
C ARG A 197 -1.83 -16.93 -7.53
N SER A 198 -2.39 -17.32 -8.68
CA SER A 198 -3.65 -16.78 -9.19
C SER A 198 -4.82 -17.05 -8.24
N ILE A 199 -4.85 -18.22 -7.60
CA ILE A 199 -5.89 -18.56 -6.61
C ILE A 199 -5.74 -17.70 -5.35
N VAL A 200 -4.53 -17.60 -4.79
CA VAL A 200 -4.30 -16.81 -3.58
C VAL A 200 -4.60 -15.34 -3.83
N ASP A 201 -4.12 -14.79 -4.94
CA ASP A 201 -4.34 -13.38 -5.30
C ASP A 201 -5.84 -13.07 -5.45
N ALA A 202 -6.64 -14.00 -5.99
CA ALA A 202 -8.09 -13.85 -6.09
C ALA A 202 -8.78 -13.89 -4.71
N ILE A 203 -8.31 -14.73 -3.80
CA ILE A 203 -8.87 -14.85 -2.44
C ILE A 203 -8.59 -13.58 -1.62
N VAL A 204 -7.38 -13.03 -1.70
CA VAL A 204 -6.98 -11.82 -0.96
C VAL A 204 -7.22 -10.52 -1.74
N ASN A 205 -7.89 -10.61 -2.90
CA ASN A 205 -8.27 -9.44 -3.69
C ASN A 205 -9.24 -8.54 -2.89
N ALA A 206 -9.07 -7.23 -3.00
CA ALA A 206 -9.88 -6.25 -2.29
C ALA A 206 -11.40 -6.42 -2.48
N GLU A 207 -11.85 -6.81 -3.68
CA GLU A 207 -13.26 -7.05 -3.98
C GLU A 207 -13.79 -8.28 -3.22
N THR A 208 -13.02 -9.38 -3.21
CA THR A 208 -13.34 -10.59 -2.44
C THR A 208 -13.43 -10.28 -0.95
N ILE A 209 -12.46 -9.53 -0.42
CA ILE A 209 -12.42 -9.13 0.99
C ILE A 209 -13.60 -8.22 1.33
N ALA A 210 -13.99 -7.32 0.44
CA ALA A 210 -15.18 -6.48 0.63
C ALA A 210 -16.48 -7.30 0.72
N VAL A 211 -16.58 -8.40 -0.04
CA VAL A 211 -17.70 -9.35 0.08
C VAL A 211 -17.68 -10.06 1.43
N ILE A 212 -16.54 -10.59 1.86
CA ILE A 212 -16.40 -11.27 3.16
C ILE A 212 -16.75 -10.33 4.30
N LYS A 213 -16.19 -9.10 4.30
CA LYS A 213 -16.46 -8.05 5.28
C LYS A 213 -17.96 -7.76 5.39
N ARG A 214 -18.65 -7.57 4.26
CA ARG A 214 -20.09 -7.33 4.21
C ARG A 214 -20.90 -8.48 4.84
N LEU A 215 -20.53 -9.72 4.55
CA LEU A 215 -21.19 -10.90 5.12
C LEU A 215 -20.95 -11.04 6.62
N LEU A 216 -19.75 -10.72 7.10
CA LEU A 216 -19.41 -10.72 8.52
C LEU A 216 -20.24 -9.69 9.29
N LEU A 217 -20.33 -8.45 8.79
CA LEU A 217 -21.11 -7.38 9.41
C LEU A 217 -22.61 -7.71 9.41
N ALA A 218 -23.14 -8.27 8.30
CA ALA A 218 -24.55 -8.64 8.22
C ALA A 218 -24.97 -9.75 9.20
N ARG A 219 -24.05 -10.63 9.62
CA ARG A 219 -24.34 -11.67 10.63
C ARG A 219 -24.46 -11.14 12.04
N LYS A 220 -23.81 -10.02 12.38
CA LYS A 220 -23.89 -9.40 13.72
C LYS A 220 -25.21 -8.66 13.96
N ASN A 221 -25.89 -8.26 12.89
CA ASN A 221 -27.16 -7.53 12.94
C ASN A 221 -28.39 -8.46 12.97
N LYS A 222 -28.20 -9.76 13.15
CA LYS A 222 -29.26 -10.78 13.29
C LYS A 222 -29.21 -11.38 14.69
#